data_AF-A0A7Z1HPA2-F1
#
_entry.id   AF-A0A7Z1HPA2-F1
#
_cell.length_a   1.000
_cell.length_b   1.000
_cell.length_c   1.000
_cell.angle_alpha   90.00
_cell.angle_beta   90.00
_cell.angle_gamma   90.00
#
_symmetry.space_group_name_H-M   'P 1'
#
loop_
_entity.id
_entity.type
_entity.pdbx_description
1 polymer ?
#
loop_
_entity_poly.entity_id
_entity_poly.type
_entity_poly.pdbx_seq_one_letter_code
_entity_poly.pdbx_strand_id
1 'polypeptide(L)'
;WSNVLPSFKPENRLYDDSVFYAVAHSEKIVVRTSSFDSYWSAKCWLRKNGATGVIEYQPLKRWLNSDYVEIYLSRINVQRLP
;
A
#
# COMPACT_ATOMS: atom_id res chain seq x y z
N TRP A 1 -9.38 3.99 10.36
CA TRP A 1 -9.72 4.65 9.07
C TRP A 1 -9.09 3.85 7.94
N SER A 2 -9.52 4.06 6.70
CA SER A 2 -8.95 3.43 5.52
C SER A 2 -8.76 4.42 4.37
N ASN A 3 -7.79 4.16 3.51
CA ASN A 3 -7.53 4.91 2.29
C ASN A 3 -7.09 3.95 1.16
N VAL A 4 -7.32 4.34 -0.09
CA VAL A 4 -6.93 3.58 -1.27
C VAL A 4 -6.09 4.45 -2.19
N LEU A 5 -4.94 3.94 -2.63
CA LEU A 5 -4.11 4.54 -3.65
C LEU A 5 -4.29 3.75 -4.96
N PRO A 6 -5.20 4.16 -5.86
CA PRO A 6 -5.37 3.50 -7.14
C PRO A 6 -4.25 3.91 -8.10
N SER A 7 -3.84 2.98 -8.97
CA SER A 7 -2.77 3.20 -9.95
C SER A 7 -1.48 3.75 -9.31
N PHE A 8 -1.06 3.14 -8.21
CA PHE A 8 0.15 3.52 -7.48
C PHE A 8 1.38 3.42 -8.39
N LYS A 9 2.21 4.47 -8.38
CA LYS A 9 3.50 4.51 -9.07
C LYS A 9 4.57 5.00 -8.08
N PRO A 10 5.65 4.21 -7.85
CA PRO A 10 6.68 4.58 -6.88
C PRO A 10 7.63 5.69 -7.39
N GLU A 11 7.83 5.80 -8.70
CA GLU A 11 8.93 6.59 -9.29
C GLU A 11 8.51 7.97 -9.81
N ASN A 12 7.21 8.21 -10.04
CA ASN A 12 6.81 9.27 -10.98
C ASN A 12 5.59 10.10 -10.54
N ARG A 13 5.26 10.11 -9.25
CA ARG A 13 4.11 10.86 -8.74
C ARG A 13 4.47 11.65 -7.49
N LEU A 14 4.16 12.94 -7.51
CA LEU A 14 4.08 13.78 -6.32
C LEU A 14 2.82 13.35 -5.56
N TYR A 15 3.00 12.67 -4.43
CA TYR A 15 1.90 12.38 -3.51
C TYR A 15 1.76 13.55 -2.51
N ASP A 16 0.54 13.85 -2.10
CA ASP A 16 0.30 14.83 -1.05
C ASP A 16 0.72 14.29 0.33
N ASP A 17 0.96 15.19 1.29
CA ASP A 17 1.33 14.86 2.69
C ASP A 17 0.37 13.86 3.35
N SER A 18 -0.91 13.89 2.95
CA SER A 18 -1.93 12.95 3.44
C SER A 18 -1.61 11.48 3.11
N VAL A 19 -0.95 11.23 1.97
CA VAL A 19 -0.53 9.88 1.57
C VAL A 19 0.62 9.40 2.45
N PHE A 20 1.62 10.25 2.69
CA PHE A 20 2.74 9.92 3.57
C PHE A 20 2.27 9.66 5.00
N TYR A 21 1.34 10.49 5.50
CA TYR A 21 0.68 10.24 6.78
C TYR A 21 -0.03 8.89 6.80
N ALA A 22 -0.83 8.59 5.76
CA ALA A 22 -1.53 7.31 5.68
C ALA A 22 -0.57 6.11 5.61
N VAL A 23 0.55 6.22 4.91
CA VAL A 23 1.59 5.18 4.82
C VAL A 23 2.25 4.95 6.18
N ALA A 24 2.66 6.02 6.86
CA ALA A 24 3.36 5.93 8.14
C ALA A 24 2.48 5.43 9.30
N HIS A 25 1.17 5.71 9.25
CA HIS A 25 0.23 5.38 10.31
C HIS A 25 -0.71 4.20 10.00
N SER A 26 -0.49 3.48 8.90
CA SER A 26 -1.21 2.25 8.60
C SER A 26 -0.63 1.07 9.36
N GLU A 27 -1.50 0.31 10.02
CA GLU A 27 -1.15 -0.93 10.71
C GLU A 27 -1.24 -2.13 9.77
N LYS A 28 -2.21 -2.09 8.84
CA LYS A 28 -2.35 -3.06 7.77
C LYS A 28 -2.35 -2.36 6.41
N ILE A 29 -1.47 -2.84 5.54
CA ILE A 29 -1.32 -2.41 4.16
C ILE A 29 -1.51 -3.63 3.26
N VAL A 30 -2.37 -3.53 2.26
CA VAL A 30 -2.55 -4.58 1.24
C VAL A 30 -2.15 -4.01 -0.12
N VAL A 31 -1.21 -4.68 -0.78
CA VAL A 31 -0.77 -4.33 -2.13
C VAL A 31 -1.38 -5.34 -3.10
N ARG A 32 -2.26 -4.84 -3.96
CA ARG A 32 -2.92 -5.60 -5.00
C ARG A 32 -2.26 -5.36 -6.34
N THR A 33 -1.68 -6.40 -6.90
CA THR A 33 -1.07 -6.38 -8.23
C THR A 33 -1.00 -7.80 -8.78
N SER A 34 -0.80 -7.94 -10.09
CA SER A 34 -0.55 -9.23 -10.76
C SER A 34 0.95 -9.56 -10.86
N SER A 35 1.84 -8.60 -10.60
CA SER A 35 3.29 -8.73 -10.75
C SER A 35 4.01 -8.74 -9.40
N PHE A 36 4.88 -9.74 -9.20
CA PHE A 36 5.70 -9.83 -8.00
C PHE A 36 6.74 -8.70 -7.92
N ASP A 37 7.29 -8.29 -9.07
CA ASP A 37 8.23 -7.17 -9.15
C ASP A 37 7.52 -5.85 -8.77
N SER A 38 6.31 -5.63 -9.27
CA SER A 38 5.48 -4.48 -8.91
C SER A 38 5.15 -4.47 -7.40
N TYR A 39 4.88 -5.64 -6.82
CA TYR A 39 4.68 -5.79 -5.38
C TYR A 39 5.95 -5.39 -4.60
N TRP A 40 7.11 -5.89 -5.01
CA TRP A 40 8.36 -5.62 -4.31
C TRP A 40 8.75 -4.14 -4.39
N SER A 41 8.63 -3.53 -5.58
CA SER A 41 8.86 -2.10 -5.78
C SER A 41 7.93 -1.24 -4.92
N ALA A 42 6.63 -1.59 -4.87
CA ALA A 42 5.68 -0.90 -3.99
C ALA A 42 6.03 -1.08 -2.51
N LYS A 43 6.39 -2.29 -2.08
CA LYS A 43 6.80 -2.58 -0.71
C LYS A 43 8.04 -1.79 -0.31
N CYS A 44 9.06 -1.73 -1.15
CA CYS A 44 10.27 -0.95 -0.91
C CYS A 44 9.95 0.54 -0.76
N TRP A 45 9.11 1.09 -1.65
CA TRP A 45 8.67 2.48 -1.55
C TRP A 45 7.90 2.74 -0.25
N LEU A 46 6.95 1.88 0.12
CA LEU A 46 6.18 2.00 1.36
C LEU A 46 7.10 2.01 2.59
N ARG A 47 8.05 1.07 2.67
CA ARG A 47 9.02 0.99 3.76
C ARG A 47 9.91 2.23 3.83
N LYS A 48 10.40 2.71 2.68
CA LYS A 48 11.21 3.93 2.59
C LYS A 48 10.46 5.16 3.08
N ASN A 49 9.13 5.18 2.93
CA ASN A 49 8.25 6.29 3.30
C ASN A 49 7.51 6.06 4.64
N GLY A 50 8.05 5.22 5.53
CA GLY A 50 7.61 5.14 6.92
C GLY A 50 6.61 4.04 7.26
N ALA A 51 6.23 3.16 6.32
CA ALA A 51 5.37 2.03 6.63
C ALA A 51 6.05 1.07 7.63
N THR A 52 5.47 0.94 8.82
CA THR A 52 5.95 0.01 9.86
C THR A 52 5.07 -1.24 9.96
N GLY A 53 3.77 -1.13 9.63
CA GLY A 53 2.79 -2.20 9.70
C GLY A 53 3.02 -3.41 8.77
N VAL A 54 2.07 -4.35 8.82
CA VAL A 54 2.07 -5.53 7.96
C VAL A 54 1.75 -5.12 6.52
N ILE A 55 2.58 -5.57 5.57
CA ILE A 55 2.37 -5.36 4.14
C ILE A 55 2.07 -6.71 3.51
N GLU A 56 0.81 -6.91 3.12
CA GLU A 56 0.28 -8.14 2.53
C GLU A 56 0.25 -8.03 1.01
N TYR A 57 0.68 -9.10 0.32
CA TYR A 57 0.51 -9.24 -1.12
C TYR A 57 -0.83 -9.88 -1.42
N GLN A 58 -1.64 -9.27 -2.28
CA GLN A 58 -2.89 -9.84 -2.74
C GLN A 58 -2.92 -9.90 -4.27
N PRO A 59 -2.85 -11.09 -4.89
CA PRO A 59 -2.82 -11.21 -6.33
C PRO A 59 -4.13 -10.74 -6.98
N LEU A 60 -4.03 -9.96 -8.06
CA LEU A 60 -5.18 -9.61 -8.90
C LEU A 60 -5.47 -10.76 -9.87
N LYS A 61 -6.68 -11.34 -9.77
CA LYS A 61 -7.14 -12.47 -10.61
C LYS A 61 -7.38 -12.11 -12.09
N ARG A 62 -7.28 -10.84 -12.49
CA ARG A 62 -7.63 -10.39 -13.85
C ARG A 62 -6.49 -9.59 -14.45
N TRP A 63 -6.21 -9.88 -15.73
CA TRP A 63 -5.21 -9.30 -16.65
C TRP A 63 -5.39 -7.79 -16.90
N LEU A 64 -5.75 -7.00 -15.89
CA LEU A 64 -5.51 -5.57 -15.93
C LEU A 64 -3.99 -5.40 -15.96
N ASN A 65 -3.52 -4.51 -16.83
CA ASN A 65 -2.11 -4.14 -17.09
C ASN A 65 -1.19 -4.56 -15.95
N SER A 66 -0.13 -5.33 -16.25
CA SER A 66 0.84 -5.85 -15.27
C SER A 66 1.41 -4.78 -14.32
N ASP A 67 1.31 -3.52 -14.73
CA ASP A 67 1.79 -2.34 -14.00
C ASP A 67 0.72 -1.72 -13.08
N TYR A 68 -0.50 -2.25 -13.04
CA TYR A 68 -1.53 -1.77 -12.13
C TYR A 68 -1.25 -2.25 -10.72
N VAL A 69 -1.06 -1.28 -9.83
CA VAL A 69 -0.86 -1.49 -8.39
C VAL A 69 -1.91 -0.68 -7.65
N GLU A 70 -2.62 -1.35 -6.74
CA GLU A 70 -3.60 -0.73 -5.86
C GLU A 70 -3.20 -0.99 -4.41
N ILE A 71 -3.08 0.07 -3.62
CA ILE A 71 -2.66 -0.03 -2.22
C ILE A 71 -3.82 0.34 -1.32
N TYR A 72 -4.19 -0.59 -0.44
CA TYR A 72 -5.13 -0.33 0.65
C TYR A 72 -4.34 -0.04 1.92
N LEU A 73 -4.62 1.12 2.51
CA LEU A 73 -4.02 1.59 3.74
C LEU A 73 -5.10 1.58 4.81
N SER A 74 -4.82 0.99 5.97
CA SER A 74 -5.78 0.95 7.05
C SER A 74 -5.09 1.00 8.42
N ARG A 75 -5.70 1.78 9.30
CA ARG A 75 -5.44 1.75 10.72
C ARG A 75 -6.61 1.02 11.40
N ILE A 76 -6.33 -0.18 11.90
CA ILE A 76 -7.30 -0.97 12.62
C ILE A 76 -7.36 -0.39 14.04
N ASN A 77 -8.55 -0.03 14.51
CA ASN A 77 -8.68 0.23 15.94
C ASN A 77 -8.72 -1.13 16.61
N VAL A 78 -7.53 -1.71 16.87
CA VAL A 78 -7.45 -2.80 17.83
C VAL A 78 -7.70 -2.10 19.16
N GLN A 79 -8.96 -2.09 19.62
CA GLN A 79 -9.22 -1.88 21.03
C GLN A 79 -8.34 -2.92 21.73
N ARG A 80 -7.23 -2.47 22.32
CA ARG A 80 -6.42 -3.32 23.18
C ARG A 80 -7.41 -3.78 24.25
N LEU A 81 -7.78 -5.05 24.18
CA LEU A 81 -8.64 -5.64 25.20
C LEU A 81 -7.96 -5.40 26.56
N PRO A 82 -8.72 -4.97 27.58
CA PRO A 82 -8.18 -4.62 28.89
C PRO A 82 -7.47 -5.81 29.54
#